data_AF-A0A523NS67-F1
#
_entry.id   AF-A0A523NS67-F1
#
_cell.length_a   1.000
_cell.length_b   1.000
_cell.length_c   1.000
_cell.angle_alpha   90.00
_cell.angle_beta   90.00
_cell.angle_gamma   90.00
#
_symmetry.space_group_name_H-M   'P 1'
#
loop_
_entity.id
_entity.type
_entity.pdbx_description
1 polymer ?
#
loop_
_entity_poly.entity_id
_entity_poly.type
_entity_poly.pdbx_seq_one_letter_code
_entity_poly.pdbx_strand_id
1 'polypeptide(L)'
;MEPSNEVDIRGLDFVEVLANCVHDIKNSAGIVMNAAESIHVAVSDPAVRSQLTALQTDARRINHDLVHLLGLYKLERSKQGICPAIVDCEELLLELGAYNGPLLEARGIQ
;
A
#
# COMPACT_ATOMS: atom_id res chain seq x y z
N MET A 1 41.53 -12.80 22.74
CA MET A 1 40.07 -12.96 22.91
C MET A 1 39.46 -11.81 22.13
N GLU A 2 38.93 -12.09 20.93
CA GLU A 2 38.14 -11.11 20.20
C GLU A 2 36.84 -10.85 20.98
N PRO A 3 36.38 -9.59 21.10
CA PRO A 3 35.08 -9.34 21.67
C PRO A 3 34.03 -9.87 20.70
N SER A 4 33.17 -10.75 21.23
CA SER A 4 31.93 -11.20 20.59
C SER A 4 31.20 -9.98 20.03
N ASN A 5 31.03 -9.94 18.72
CA ASN A 5 30.22 -8.94 18.04
C ASN A 5 28.74 -9.28 18.31
N GLU A 6 28.30 -9.05 19.54
CA GLU A 6 26.90 -9.12 19.92
C GLU A 6 26.23 -7.92 19.27
N VAL A 7 25.50 -8.16 18.17
CA VAL A 7 24.67 -7.13 17.54
C VAL A 7 23.68 -6.65 18.59
N ASP A 8 23.86 -5.44 19.10
CA ASP A 8 22.97 -4.85 20.09
C ASP A 8 21.60 -4.59 19.46
N ILE A 9 20.67 -5.52 19.64
CA ILE A 9 19.29 -5.43 19.14
C ILE A 9 18.49 -4.33 19.89
N ARG A 10 19.05 -3.73 20.95
CA ARG A 10 18.36 -2.72 21.76
C ARG A 10 18.30 -1.32 21.12
N GLY A 11 18.96 -1.14 19.97
CA GLY A 11 18.99 0.12 19.23
C GLY A 11 18.16 0.15 17.95
N LEU A 12 17.51 -0.96 17.55
CA LEU A 12 16.65 -0.96 16.36
C LEU A 12 15.39 -0.15 16.68
N ASP A 13 15.29 1.06 16.14
CA ASP A 13 14.06 1.82 16.25
C ASP A 13 12.98 1.07 15.47
N PHE A 14 11.91 0.65 16.14
CA PHE A 14 10.77 -0.01 15.48
C PHE A 14 10.23 0.85 14.31
N VAL A 15 10.43 2.19 14.35
CA VAL A 15 10.12 3.08 13.21
C VAL A 15 10.95 2.71 11.99
N GLU A 16 12.25 2.49 12.16
CA GLU A 16 13.17 2.17 11.07
C GLU A 16 12.89 0.79 10.49
N VAL A 17 12.59 -0.19 11.34
CA VAL A 17 12.17 -1.53 10.90
C VAL A 17 10.88 -1.43 10.10
N LEU A 18 9.87 -0.74 10.64
CA LEU A 18 8.58 -0.58 9.99
C LEU A 18 8.72 0.19 8.68
N ALA A 19 9.51 1.26 8.64
CA ALA A 19 9.77 2.04 7.43
C ALA A 19 10.47 1.21 6.35
N ASN A 20 11.45 0.39 6.71
CA ASN A 20 12.12 -0.51 5.78
C ASN A 20 11.16 -1.60 5.27
N CYS A 21 10.36 -2.21 6.15
CA CYS A 21 9.33 -3.17 5.74
C CYS A 21 8.28 -2.55 4.82
N VAL A 22 7.82 -1.33 5.10
CA VAL A 22 6.88 -0.58 4.23
C VAL A 22 7.51 -0.31 2.88
N HIS A 23 8.78 0.09 2.83
CA HIS A 23 9.51 0.33 1.59
C HIS A 23 9.67 -0.95 0.75
N ASP A 24 10.07 -2.06 1.38
CA ASP A 24 10.29 -3.33 0.71
C ASP A 24 8.97 -3.93 0.18
N ILE A 25 7.89 -3.81 0.96
CA ILE A 25 6.57 -4.25 0.51
C ILE A 25 6.01 -3.32 -0.57
N LYS A 26 6.27 -2.00 -0.50
CA LYS A 26 5.92 -1.07 -1.59
C LYS A 26 6.59 -1.47 -2.90
N ASN A 27 7.89 -1.79 -2.87
CA ASN A 27 8.62 -2.26 -4.04
C ASN A 27 8.06 -3.58 -4.57
N SER A 28 7.81 -4.54 -3.69
CA SER A 28 7.23 -5.84 -4.07
C SER A 28 5.82 -5.72 -4.63
N ALA A 29 4.96 -4.89 -4.02
CA ALA A 29 3.61 -4.60 -4.52
C ALA A 29 3.67 -3.88 -5.86
N GLY A 30 4.61 -2.95 -6.05
CA GLY A 30 4.87 -2.30 -7.34
C GLY A 30 5.21 -3.30 -8.44
N ILE A 31 6.08 -4.26 -8.15
CA ILE A 31 6.43 -5.35 -9.08
C ILE A 31 5.19 -6.19 -9.43
N VAL A 32 4.40 -6.59 -8.43
CA VAL A 32 3.17 -7.38 -8.65
C VAL A 32 2.16 -6.61 -9.50
N MET A 33 1.94 -5.32 -9.21
CA MET A 33 1.04 -4.47 -9.98
C MET A 33 1.49 -4.34 -11.44
N ASN A 34 2.79 -4.10 -11.68
CA ASN A 34 3.34 -3.97 -13.02
C ASN A 34 3.29 -5.28 -13.81
N ALA A 35 3.56 -6.41 -13.15
CA ALA A 35 3.42 -7.73 -13.76
C ALA A 35 1.96 -8.01 -14.12
N ALA A 36 1.03 -7.72 -13.21
CA ALA A 36 -0.39 -7.89 -13.45
C ALA A 36 -0.91 -7.00 -14.59
N GLU A 37 -0.43 -5.75 -14.68
CA GLU A 37 -0.76 -4.83 -15.78
C GLU A 37 -0.26 -5.36 -17.13
N SER A 38 0.99 -5.85 -17.17
CA SER A 38 1.59 -6.43 -18.37
C SER A 38 0.80 -7.64 -18.88
N ILE A 39 0.31 -8.49 -17.97
CA ILE A 39 -0.54 -9.62 -18.31
C ILE A 39 -1.94 -9.14 -18.72
N HIS A 40 -2.49 -8.11 -18.07
CA HIS A 40 -3.81 -7.57 -18.38
C HIS A 40 -3.91 -7.02 -19.80
N VAL A 41 -2.84 -6.41 -20.32
CA VAL A 41 -2.73 -5.96 -21.71
C VAL A 41 -2.62 -7.13 -22.70
N ALA A 42 -2.00 -8.24 -22.30
CA ALA A 42 -1.75 -9.39 -23.16
C ALA A 42 -2.91 -10.41 -23.22
N VAL A 43 -3.85 -10.34 -22.27
CA VAL A 43 -4.93 -11.33 -22.11
C VAL A 43 -6.28 -10.77 -22.53
N SER A 44 -6.96 -11.48 -23.43
CA SER A 44 -8.32 -11.13 -23.90
C SER A 44 -9.43 -11.77 -23.07
N ASP A 45 -9.13 -12.78 -22.25
CA ASP A 45 -10.12 -13.49 -21.44
C ASP A 45 -10.66 -12.59 -20.31
N PRO A 46 -11.96 -12.25 -20.31
CA PRO A 46 -12.56 -11.39 -19.28
C PRO A 46 -12.43 -11.95 -17.86
N ALA A 47 -12.46 -13.27 -17.67
CA ALA A 47 -12.33 -13.88 -16.35
C ALA A 47 -10.92 -13.69 -15.78
N VAL A 48 -9.90 -13.89 -16.62
CA VAL A 48 -8.51 -13.66 -16.23
C VAL A 48 -8.24 -12.18 -16.00
N ARG A 49 -8.82 -11.29 -16.82
CA ARG A 49 -8.73 -9.83 -16.62
C ARG A 49 -9.32 -9.40 -15.27
N SER A 50 -10.49 -9.93 -14.88
CA SER A 50 -11.10 -9.67 -13.57
C SER A 50 -10.23 -10.15 -12.41
N GLN A 51 -9.63 -11.34 -12.52
CA GLN A 51 -8.69 -11.85 -11.51
C GLN A 51 -7.43 -10.97 -11.36
N LEU A 52 -6.89 -10.46 -12.47
CA LEU A 52 -5.76 -9.53 -12.45
C LEU A 52 -6.12 -8.19 -11.80
N THR A 53 -7.30 -7.65 -12.10
CA THR A 53 -7.81 -6.42 -11.45
C THR A 53 -7.98 -6.62 -9.94
N ALA A 54 -8.47 -7.79 -9.51
CA ALA A 54 -8.56 -8.13 -8.09
C ALA A 54 -7.17 -8.20 -7.42
N LEU A 55 -6.21 -8.87 -8.06
CA LEU A 55 -4.83 -9.00 -7.55
C LEU A 55 -4.13 -7.63 -7.44
N GLN A 56 -4.27 -6.77 -8.44
CA GLN A 56 -3.73 -5.41 -8.40
C GLN A 56 -4.34 -4.59 -7.26
N THR A 57 -5.64 -4.77 -7.02
CA THR A 57 -6.35 -4.08 -5.94
C THR A 57 -5.87 -4.55 -4.57
N ASP A 58 -5.70 -5.85 -4.38
CA ASP A 58 -5.19 -6.40 -3.12
C ASP A 58 -3.74 -5.96 -2.84
N ALA A 59 -2.87 -5.97 -3.86
CA ALA A 59 -1.50 -5.47 -3.74
C ALA A 59 -1.47 -3.98 -3.34
N ARG A 60 -2.36 -3.18 -3.92
CA ARG A 60 -2.51 -1.75 -3.62
C ARG A 60 -3.02 -1.52 -2.19
N ARG A 61 -3.99 -2.33 -1.75
CA ARG A 61 -4.54 -2.27 -0.39
C ARG A 61 -3.49 -2.60 0.67
N ILE A 62 -2.70 -3.65 0.45
CA ILE A 62 -1.58 -4.00 1.36
C ILE A 62 -0.62 -2.83 1.50
N ASN A 63 -0.24 -2.19 0.39
CA ASN A 63 0.63 -1.03 0.42
C ASN A 63 0.00 0.16 1.18
N HIS A 64 -1.29 0.41 0.98
CA HIS A 64 -2.03 1.46 1.67
C HIS A 64 -2.10 1.23 3.20
N ASP A 65 -2.44 0.01 3.62
CA ASP A 65 -2.54 -0.37 5.04
C ASP A 65 -1.20 -0.19 5.76
N LEU A 66 -0.09 -0.51 5.09
CA LEU A 66 1.27 -0.36 5.63
C LEU A 66 1.69 1.10 5.77
N VAL A 67 1.40 1.93 4.75
CA VAL A 67 1.64 3.37 4.82
C VAL A 67 0.82 4.01 5.94
N HIS A 68 -0.43 3.58 6.13
CA HIS A 68 -1.26 4.02 7.26
C HIS A 68 -0.70 3.59 8.61
N LEU A 69 -0.26 2.33 8.76
CA LEU A 69 0.33 1.84 10.00
C LEU A 69 1.59 2.66 10.38
N LEU A 70 2.43 2.98 9.39
CA LEU A 70 3.58 3.86 9.59
C LEU A 70 3.16 5.28 9.96
N GLY A 71 2.11 5.81 9.33
CA GLY A 71 1.54 7.12 9.65
C GLY A 71 1.03 7.19 11.10
N LEU A 72 0.26 6.19 11.52
CA LEU A 72 -0.25 6.08 12.89
C LEU A 72 0.88 5.97 13.91
N TYR A 73 1.92 5.20 13.60
CA TYR A 73 3.07 5.06 14.48
C TYR A 73 3.89 6.35 14.59
N LYS A 74 4.08 7.06 13.47
CA LYS A 74 4.68 8.39 13.48
C LYS A 74 3.84 9.39 14.28
N LEU A 75 2.52 9.31 14.19
CA LEU A 75 1.60 10.17 14.94
C LEU A 75 1.69 9.93 16.46
N GLU A 76 1.78 8.67 16.90
CA GLU A 76 1.95 8.31 18.32
C GLU A 76 3.24 8.92 18.89
N ARG A 77 4.33 8.92 18.12
CA ARG A 77 5.64 9.43 18.55
C ARG A 77 5.84 10.92 18.31
N SER A 78 5.19 11.49 17.30
CA SER A 78 5.30 12.91 17.00
C SER A 78 4.45 13.69 18.01
N LYS A 79 5.08 14.59 18.77
CA LYS A 79 4.33 15.61 19.53
C LYS A 79 3.67 16.66 18.61
N GLN A 80 3.84 16.54 17.29
CA GLN A 80 3.13 17.34 16.32
C GLN A 80 1.65 16.97 16.32
N GLY A 81 0.79 17.97 16.51
CA GLY A 81 -0.66 17.80 16.42
C GLY A 81 -1.10 17.38 15.03
N ILE A 82 -2.27 16.73 14.96
CA ILE A 82 -2.98 16.47 13.70
C ILE A 82 -3.17 17.82 12.99
N CYS A 83 -2.77 17.91 11.71
CA CYS A 83 -3.03 19.08 10.87
C CYS A 83 -4.21 18.75 9.95
N PRO A 84 -5.47 18.98 10.38
CA PRO A 84 -6.62 18.73 9.54
C PRO A 84 -6.61 19.71 8.36
N ALA A 85 -6.67 19.16 7.14
CA ALA A 85 -6.91 19.94 5.95
C ALA A 85 -8.42 20.09 5.72
N ILE A 86 -8.84 21.24 5.19
CA ILE A 86 -10.18 21.37 4.61
C ILE A 86 -10.13 20.65 3.26
N VAL A 87 -10.98 19.65 3.09
CA VAL A 87 -11.06 18.82 1.90
C VAL A 87 -12.45 18.98 1.30
N ASP A 88 -12.53 19.18 0.00
CA ASP A 88 -13.80 19.15 -0.72
C ASP A 88 -14.32 17.69 -0.75
N CYS A 89 -15.47 17.47 -0.11
CA CYS A 89 -16.04 16.13 -0.01
C CYS A 89 -16.52 15.60 -1.36
N GLU A 90 -16.96 16.47 -2.27
CA GLU A 90 -17.43 16.05 -3.60
C GLU A 90 -16.24 15.58 -4.43
N GLU A 91 -15.17 16.36 -4.47
CA GLU A 91 -13.94 15.99 -5.17
C GLU A 91 -13.35 14.68 -4.62
N LEU A 92 -13.29 14.55 -3.29
CA LEU A 92 -12.80 13.32 -2.64
C LEU A 92 -13.64 12.10 -3.02
N LEU A 93 -14.97 12.21 -3.01
CA LEU A 93 -15.85 11.11 -3.38
C LEU A 93 -15.71 10.74 -4.86
N LEU A 94 -15.53 11.73 -5.74
CA LEU A 94 -15.28 11.50 -7.16
C LEU A 94 -13.95 10.77 -7.40
N GLU A 95 -12.87 11.20 -6.72
CA GLU A 95 -11.58 10.51 -6.78
C GLU A 95 -11.68 9.07 -6.30
N LEU A 96 -12.35 8.84 -5.15
CA LEU A 96 -12.58 7.50 -4.62
C LEU A 96 -13.42 6.64 -5.56
N GLY A 97 -14.44 7.21 -6.20
CA GLY A 97 -15.26 6.52 -7.19
C GLY A 97 -14.44 6.12 -8.42
N ALA A 98 -13.70 7.05 -9.02
CA ALA A 98 -12.84 6.78 -10.17
C ALA A 98 -11.76 5.75 -9.86
N TYR A 99 -11.16 5.83 -8.67
CA TYR A 99 -10.13 4.91 -8.21
C TYR A 99 -10.65 3.46 -8.03
N ASN A 100 -11.88 3.30 -7.52
CA ASN A 100 -12.49 1.99 -7.27
C ASN A 100 -13.33 1.45 -8.43
N GLY A 101 -13.68 2.27 -9.43
CA GLY A 101 -14.52 1.91 -10.57
C GLY A 101 -14.11 0.60 -11.27
N PRO A 102 -12.84 0.40 -11.64
CA PRO A 102 -12.39 -0.84 -12.28
C PRO A 102 -12.64 -2.10 -11.43
N LEU A 103 -12.54 -1.98 -10.10
CA LEU A 103 -12.82 -3.09 -9.18
C LEU A 103 -14.32 -3.40 -9.10
N LEU A 104 -15.15 -2.36 -9.04
CA LEU A 104 -16.60 -2.50 -8.99
C LEU A 104 -17.10 -3.18 -10.27
N GLU A 105 -16.61 -2.75 -11.44
CA GLU A 105 -16.88 -3.39 -12.72
C GLU A 105 -16.42 -4.85 -12.75
N ALA A 106 -15.20 -5.14 -12.28
CA ALA A 106 -14.67 -6.50 -12.22
C ALA A 106 -15.48 -7.43 -11.30
N ARG A 107 -16.21 -6.87 -10.33
CA ARG A 107 -17.12 -7.58 -9.41
C ARG A 107 -18.58 -7.55 -9.84
N GLY A 108 -18.92 -6.90 -10.95
CA GLY A 108 -20.30 -6.76 -11.42
C GLY A 108 -21.18 -5.87 -10.54
N ILE A 109 -20.59 -4.90 -9.84
CA ILE A 109 -21.29 -3.92 -9.00
C ILE A 109 -21.35 -2.60 -9.78
N GLN A 110 -22.56 -2.05 -9.97
CA GLN A 110 -22.82 -0.74 -10.59
C GLN A 110 -23.29 0.27 -9.56
#